data_AF-A0A2S4W7K3-F1
#
_entry.id   AF-A0A2S4W7K3-F1
#
_cell.length_a   1.000
_cell.length_b   1.000
_cell.length_c   1.000
_cell.angle_alpha   90.00
_cell.angle_beta   90.00
_cell.angle_gamma   90.00
#
_symmetry.space_group_name_H-M   'P 1'
#
loop_
_entity.id
_entity.type
_entity.pdbx_description
1 polymer ?
#
loop_
_entity_poly.entity_id
_entity_poly.type
_entity_poly.pdbx_seq_one_letter_code
_entity_poly.pdbx_strand_id
1 'polypeptide(L)'
;IGHSQYQVVIVAFSKSALQAKGFAYDHHFRGCNLDYALLQHFDSELQQKYKIDKQAIFRLAVAAQKLKRVLTSRRGILNESLMNNCNATSLFTCEAFGEHITSLLKRTLAPLERALAQADMSKIETVELIGGLNRVPALKCHVQEFLGNPLSFTCNWDKDVTRGETPACSVLSLIFEVREFAVTDIVNFAINTAWQPIYGDSSTTLKTSIPESHVPLDDTQDNLEGAFTPFLTREVKQQLLDALSQAEEWLYCKERMLASRNTYSAKDQPRAGQQLREMISSHMQKAHGGNPMYAQYISEKHIQTAIEKCAAAEK
;
A
#
# COMPACT_ATOMS: atom_id res chain seq x y z
N ILE A 1 8.00 -5.09 0.18
CA ILE A 1 8.68 -4.79 -1.10
C ILE A 1 7.67 -4.65 -2.24
N GLY A 2 7.40 -3.41 -2.65
CA GLY A 2 6.43 -3.07 -3.68
C GLY A 2 7.05 -2.92 -5.08
N HIS A 3 6.21 -2.60 -6.07
CA HIS A 3 6.69 -2.28 -7.42
C HIS A 3 7.51 -0.99 -7.44
N SER A 4 7.13 0.00 -6.63
CA SER A 4 7.73 1.33 -6.63
C SER A 4 8.66 1.59 -5.46
N GLN A 5 8.56 0.88 -4.34
CA GLN A 5 9.39 1.19 -3.18
C GLN A 5 9.69 -0.05 -2.34
N TYR A 6 10.78 0.06 -1.59
CA TYR A 6 11.16 -0.92 -0.58
C TYR A 6 11.32 -0.25 0.76
N GLN A 7 10.60 -0.80 1.75
CA GLN A 7 10.57 -0.36 3.12
C GLN A 7 10.70 -1.60 4.02
N VAL A 8 11.31 -1.40 5.18
CA VAL A 8 11.48 -2.36 6.26
C VAL A 8 11.05 -1.64 7.53
N VAL A 9 10.16 -2.29 8.28
CA VAL A 9 9.72 -1.80 9.59
C VAL A 9 9.88 -2.92 10.58
N ILE A 10 10.48 -2.62 11.73
CA ILE A 10 10.55 -3.51 12.87
C ILE A 10 9.56 -3.00 13.89
N VAL A 11 8.60 -3.85 14.26
CA VAL A 11 7.53 -3.50 15.19
C VAL A 11 7.56 -4.41 16.41
N ALA A 12 7.36 -3.82 17.58
CA ALA A 12 7.06 -4.55 18.80
C ALA A 12 5.54 -4.59 18.98
N PHE A 13 4.98 -5.81 18.98
CA PHE A 13 3.55 -6.03 19.12
C PHE A 13 3.20 -6.51 20.53
N SER A 14 2.21 -5.88 21.14
CA SER A 14 1.64 -6.26 22.42
C SER A 14 0.11 -6.31 22.31
N LYS A 15 -0.58 -6.89 23.30
CA LYS A 15 -2.06 -7.05 23.24
C LYS A 15 -2.82 -5.73 23.10
N SER A 16 -2.23 -4.61 23.52
CA SER A 16 -2.87 -3.30 23.57
C SER A 16 -2.11 -2.21 22.82
N ALA A 17 -0.94 -2.51 22.26
CA ALA A 17 -0.12 -1.50 21.59
C ALA A 17 0.79 -2.08 20.51
N LEU A 18 1.03 -1.28 19.47
CA LEU A 18 2.04 -1.47 18.43
C LEU A 18 3.04 -0.33 18.50
N GLN A 19 4.33 -0.66 18.59
CA GLN A 19 5.40 0.33 18.56
C GLN A 19 6.39 0.02 17.45
N ALA A 20 6.53 0.92 16.48
CA ALA A 20 7.62 0.87 15.52
C ALA A 20 8.95 1.15 16.25
N LYS A 21 9.91 0.24 16.13
CA LYS A 21 11.24 0.29 16.77
C LYS A 21 12.36 0.67 15.80
N GLY A 22 12.24 0.28 14.54
CA GLY A 22 13.17 0.67 13.49
C GLY A 22 12.47 0.78 12.16
N PHE A 23 12.90 1.74 11.34
CA PHE A 23 12.37 1.97 10.00
C PHE A 23 13.49 2.31 9.03
N ALA A 24 13.56 1.59 7.91
CA ALA A 24 14.48 1.93 6.85
C ALA A 24 13.88 1.62 5.48
N TYR A 25 14.39 2.29 4.46
CA TYR A 25 13.89 2.17 3.10
C TYR A 25 15.00 2.37 2.07
N ASP A 26 14.76 1.90 0.84
CA ASP A 26 15.58 2.23 -0.33
C ASP A 26 14.66 2.73 -1.45
N HIS A 27 14.75 4.04 -1.75
CA HIS A 27 14.01 4.69 -2.84
C HIS A 27 14.42 4.21 -4.22
N HIS A 28 15.62 3.65 -4.37
CA HIS A 28 16.17 3.23 -5.64
C HIS A 28 16.06 1.73 -5.87
N PHE A 29 15.60 0.95 -4.89
CA PHE A 29 15.30 -0.47 -5.05
C PHE A 29 13.80 -0.66 -5.22
N ARG A 30 13.42 -1.07 -6.44
CA ARG A 30 12.01 -1.14 -6.86
C ARG A 30 11.78 -2.41 -7.66
N GLY A 31 10.55 -2.90 -7.65
CA GLY A 31 10.15 -4.01 -8.50
C GLY A 31 10.27 -3.73 -10.00
N CYS A 32 10.22 -2.47 -10.41
CA CYS A 32 10.50 -2.07 -11.79
C CYS A 32 11.97 -2.24 -12.18
N ASN A 33 12.93 -2.20 -11.24
CA ASN A 33 14.34 -2.45 -11.56
C ASN A 33 14.57 -3.90 -12.01
N LEU A 34 13.82 -4.84 -11.42
CA LEU A 34 13.84 -6.25 -11.81
C LEU A 34 13.23 -6.44 -13.21
N ASP A 35 12.16 -5.70 -13.52
CA ASP A 35 11.57 -5.68 -14.86
C ASP A 35 12.56 -5.10 -15.88
N TYR A 36 13.30 -4.06 -15.49
CA TYR A 36 14.32 -3.42 -16.32
C TYR A 36 15.53 -4.33 -16.60
N ALA A 37 15.99 -5.09 -15.60
CA ALA A 37 17.07 -6.07 -15.79
C ALA A 37 16.69 -7.15 -16.82
N LEU A 38 15.44 -7.64 -16.78
CA LEU A 38 14.92 -8.55 -17.80
C LEU A 38 14.84 -7.87 -19.17
N LEU A 39 14.34 -6.63 -19.22
CA LEU A 39 14.24 -5.88 -20.46
C LEU A 39 15.60 -5.72 -21.13
N GLN A 40 16.65 -5.38 -20.38
CA GLN A 40 18.01 -5.22 -20.92
C GLN A 40 18.57 -6.54 -21.50
N HIS A 41 18.29 -7.67 -20.84
CA HIS A 41 18.68 -8.99 -21.33
C HIS A 41 18.02 -9.30 -22.68
N PHE A 42 16.68 -9.20 -22.74
CA PHE A 42 15.95 -9.51 -23.97
C PHE A 42 16.14 -8.48 -25.07
N ASP A 43 16.37 -7.20 -24.76
CA ASP A 43 16.71 -6.21 -25.77
C ASP A 43 18.04 -6.61 -26.43
N SER A 44 19.06 -6.94 -25.65
CA SER A 44 20.35 -7.42 -26.20
C SER A 44 20.20 -8.68 -27.05
N GLU A 45 19.44 -9.67 -26.57
CA GLU A 45 19.21 -10.94 -27.28
C GLU A 45 18.45 -10.72 -28.60
N LEU A 46 17.40 -9.91 -28.58
CA LEU A 46 16.52 -9.75 -29.72
C LEU A 46 17.01 -8.69 -30.71
N GLN A 47 17.81 -7.72 -30.28
CA GLN A 47 18.53 -6.82 -31.19
C GLN A 47 19.46 -7.61 -32.13
N GLN A 48 20.13 -8.64 -31.59
CA GLN A 48 20.98 -9.51 -32.41
C GLN A 48 20.18 -10.35 -33.41
N LYS A 49 18.99 -10.83 -33.04
CA LYS A 49 18.16 -11.73 -33.87
C LYS A 49 17.28 -11.00 -34.89
N TYR A 50 16.66 -9.89 -34.49
CA TYR A 50 15.53 -9.29 -35.21
C TYR A 50 15.69 -7.79 -35.51
N LYS A 51 16.78 -7.14 -35.07
CA LYS A 51 17.02 -5.69 -35.22
C LYS A 51 15.81 -4.85 -34.79
N ILE A 52 15.53 -4.88 -33.50
CA ILE A 52 14.33 -4.31 -32.90
C ILE A 52 14.34 -2.77 -32.97
N ASP A 53 13.19 -2.21 -33.34
CA ASP A 53 12.97 -0.76 -33.36
C ASP A 53 12.55 -0.22 -31.99
N LYS A 54 12.80 1.07 -31.70
CA LYS A 54 12.58 1.65 -30.36
C LYS A 54 11.14 1.52 -29.85
N GLN A 55 10.15 1.51 -30.75
CA GLN A 55 8.75 1.36 -30.40
C GLN A 55 8.40 -0.06 -29.89
N ALA A 56 9.14 -1.08 -30.33
CA ALA A 56 8.93 -2.46 -29.90
C ALA A 56 9.47 -2.72 -28.46
N ILE A 57 10.34 -1.85 -27.95
CA ILE A 57 10.84 -1.90 -26.57
C ILE A 57 9.70 -1.78 -25.55
N PHE A 58 8.69 -0.95 -25.81
CA PHE A 58 7.53 -0.80 -24.92
C PHE A 58 6.73 -2.10 -24.80
N ARG A 59 6.54 -2.82 -25.91
CA ARG A 59 5.87 -4.13 -25.91
C ARG A 59 6.72 -5.16 -25.18
N LEU A 60 8.03 -5.14 -25.41
CA LEU A 60 8.98 -6.01 -24.73
C LEU A 60 8.99 -5.77 -23.21
N ALA A 61 8.88 -4.52 -22.75
CA ALA A 61 8.81 -4.18 -21.33
C ALA A 61 7.56 -4.77 -20.66
N VAL A 62 6.41 -4.70 -21.32
CA VAL A 62 5.16 -5.32 -20.84
C VAL A 62 5.29 -6.85 -20.82
N ALA A 63 5.90 -7.43 -21.85
CA ALA A 63 6.16 -8.87 -21.91
C ALA A 63 7.14 -9.33 -20.82
N ALA A 64 8.20 -8.57 -20.55
CA ALA A 64 9.15 -8.84 -19.47
C ALA A 64 8.48 -8.79 -18.09
N GLN A 65 7.60 -7.82 -17.85
CA GLN A 65 6.83 -7.74 -16.61
C GLN A 65 5.89 -8.95 -16.43
N LYS A 66 5.21 -9.38 -17.51
CA LYS A 66 4.38 -10.60 -17.50
C LYS A 66 5.24 -11.83 -17.23
N LEU A 67 6.37 -11.94 -17.91
CA LEU A 67 7.32 -13.04 -17.74
C LEU A 67 7.80 -13.14 -16.30
N LYS A 68 8.20 -12.03 -15.66
CA LYS A 68 8.60 -12.00 -14.24
C LYS A 68 7.55 -12.63 -13.32
N ARG A 69 6.25 -12.41 -13.57
CA ARG A 69 5.17 -13.00 -12.77
C ARG A 69 5.10 -14.53 -12.95
N VAL A 70 5.43 -15.04 -14.13
CA VAL A 70 5.42 -16.48 -14.48
C VAL A 70 6.72 -17.18 -14.07
N LEU A 71 7.86 -16.45 -14.04
CA LEU A 71 9.19 -16.93 -13.63
C LEU A 71 9.27 -17.36 -12.16
N THR A 72 8.17 -17.25 -11.41
CA THR A 72 7.98 -17.95 -10.14
C THR A 72 8.11 -19.48 -10.30
N SER A 73 7.83 -20.00 -11.51
CA SER A 73 8.02 -21.40 -11.92
C SER A 73 9.40 -21.63 -12.55
N ARG A 74 9.90 -22.88 -12.55
CA ARG A 74 11.27 -23.22 -13.02
C ARG A 74 11.62 -22.63 -14.40
N ARG A 75 10.65 -22.49 -15.31
CA ARG A 75 10.86 -21.96 -16.67
C ARG A 75 9.69 -21.06 -17.09
N GLY A 76 10.01 -19.94 -17.72
CA GLY A 76 9.06 -19.03 -18.35
C GLY A 76 9.34 -18.90 -19.84
N ILE A 77 8.31 -18.66 -20.63
CA ILE A 77 8.42 -18.40 -22.07
C ILE A 77 8.02 -16.96 -22.32
N LEU A 78 8.90 -16.18 -22.94
CA LEU A 78 8.57 -14.90 -23.53
C LEU A 78 8.10 -15.18 -24.95
N ASN A 79 6.82 -14.94 -25.23
CA ASN A 79 6.25 -15.06 -26.57
C ASN A 79 5.43 -13.80 -26.82
N GLU A 80 5.96 -12.88 -27.62
CA GLU A 80 5.31 -11.61 -27.92
C GLU A 80 5.46 -11.26 -29.40
N SER A 81 4.40 -10.69 -29.97
CA SER A 81 4.43 -10.18 -31.33
C SER A 81 5.00 -8.76 -31.33
N LEU A 82 6.28 -8.68 -31.69
CA LEU A 82 6.96 -7.42 -31.91
C LEU A 82 6.44 -6.77 -33.20
N MET A 83 6.79 -5.49 -33.40
CA MET A 83 6.34 -4.78 -34.60
C MET A 83 6.84 -5.45 -35.88
N ASN A 84 6.13 -5.20 -37.00
CA ASN A 84 6.46 -5.69 -38.34
C ASN A 84 6.38 -7.23 -38.51
N ASN A 85 5.39 -7.88 -37.89
CA ASN A 85 5.17 -9.33 -37.96
C ASN A 85 6.32 -10.19 -37.41
N CYS A 86 7.20 -9.61 -36.59
CA CYS A 86 8.27 -10.34 -35.92
C CYS A 86 7.75 -10.94 -34.61
N ASN A 87 7.53 -12.26 -34.58
CA ASN A 87 7.20 -12.95 -33.33
C ASN A 87 8.50 -13.34 -32.61
N ALA A 88 8.73 -12.76 -31.45
CA ALA A 88 9.86 -13.09 -30.61
C ALA A 88 9.47 -14.17 -29.61
N THR A 89 10.19 -15.29 -29.66
CA THR A 89 10.07 -16.38 -28.69
C THR A 89 11.42 -16.62 -28.04
N SER A 90 11.50 -16.49 -26.71
CA SER A 90 12.68 -16.81 -25.93
C SER A 90 12.30 -17.58 -24.66
N LEU A 91 13.13 -18.54 -24.28
CA LEU A 91 12.98 -19.33 -23.06
C LEU A 91 13.89 -18.77 -21.99
N PHE A 92 13.36 -18.60 -20.78
CA PHE A 92 14.11 -18.06 -19.66
C PHE A 92 13.86 -18.86 -18.40
N THR A 93 14.90 -19.09 -17.62
CA THR A 93 14.83 -19.92 -16.41
C THR A 93 14.85 -19.06 -15.16
N CYS A 94 14.26 -19.57 -14.07
CA CYS A 94 14.30 -18.89 -12.77
C CYS A 94 15.74 -18.77 -12.23
N GLU A 95 16.59 -19.77 -12.50
CA GLU A 95 18.01 -19.77 -12.14
C GLU A 95 18.77 -18.63 -12.84
N ALA A 96 18.63 -18.51 -14.16
CA ALA A 96 19.23 -17.41 -14.93
C ALA A 96 18.71 -16.04 -14.44
N PHE A 97 17.42 -15.95 -14.10
CA PHE A 97 16.87 -14.72 -13.51
C PHE A 97 17.57 -14.35 -12.21
N GLY A 98 17.77 -15.32 -11.31
CA GLY A 98 18.51 -15.14 -10.05
C GLY A 98 19.91 -14.59 -10.26
N GLU A 99 20.66 -15.17 -11.21
CA GLU A 99 22.00 -14.70 -11.59
C GLU A 99 21.99 -13.25 -12.08
N HIS A 100 21.05 -12.90 -12.97
CA HIS A 100 20.89 -11.56 -13.52
C HIS A 100 20.57 -10.47 -12.47
N ILE A 101 19.90 -10.84 -11.38
CA ILE A 101 19.47 -9.89 -10.35
C ILE A 101 20.36 -9.90 -9.11
N THR A 102 21.47 -10.63 -9.11
CA THR A 102 22.38 -10.76 -7.95
C THR A 102 22.81 -9.42 -7.36
N SER A 103 23.13 -8.43 -8.21
CA SER A 103 23.50 -7.08 -7.76
C SER A 103 22.35 -6.35 -7.07
N LEU A 104 21.11 -6.55 -7.55
CA LEU A 104 19.90 -6.00 -6.96
C LEU A 104 19.55 -6.69 -5.64
N LEU A 105 19.77 -8.01 -5.54
CA LEU A 105 19.55 -8.77 -4.31
C LEU A 105 20.43 -8.26 -3.17
N LYS A 106 21.72 -8.02 -3.42
CA LYS A 106 22.62 -7.48 -2.37
C LYS A 106 22.12 -6.15 -1.79
N ARG A 107 21.43 -5.33 -2.58
CA ARG A 107 20.89 -4.04 -2.12
C ARG A 107 19.72 -4.20 -1.14
N THR A 108 19.09 -5.36 -1.06
CA THR A 108 17.99 -5.58 -0.12
C THR A 108 18.46 -5.66 1.33
N LEU A 109 19.75 -5.92 1.56
CA LEU A 109 20.31 -6.08 2.89
C LEU A 109 20.50 -4.74 3.61
N ALA A 110 20.90 -3.69 2.89
CA ALA A 110 21.24 -2.40 3.52
C ALA A 110 20.06 -1.74 4.30
N PRO A 111 18.80 -1.78 3.83
CA PRO A 111 17.67 -1.35 4.66
C PRO A 111 17.39 -2.28 5.84
N LEU A 112 17.57 -3.60 5.71
CA LEU A 112 17.39 -4.54 6.82
C LEU A 112 18.40 -4.26 7.94
N GLU A 113 19.68 -4.09 7.60
CA GLU A 113 20.75 -3.76 8.55
C GLU A 113 20.47 -2.46 9.30
N ARG A 114 20.06 -1.40 8.58
CA ARG A 114 19.71 -0.11 9.19
C ARG A 114 18.51 -0.21 10.13
N ALA A 115 17.45 -0.89 9.72
CA ALA A 115 16.27 -1.05 10.57
C ALA A 115 16.61 -1.86 11.83
N LEU A 116 17.42 -2.92 11.72
CA LEU A 116 17.87 -3.72 12.86
C LEU A 116 18.75 -2.93 13.82
N ALA A 117 19.67 -2.13 13.29
CA ALA A 117 20.53 -1.26 14.09
C ALA A 117 19.71 -0.20 14.85
N GLN A 118 18.68 0.37 14.23
CA GLN A 118 17.79 1.34 14.90
C GLN A 118 16.93 0.69 16.00
N ALA A 119 16.45 -0.54 15.76
CA ALA A 119 15.61 -1.23 16.73
C ALA A 119 16.36 -1.72 17.98
N ASP A 120 17.69 -1.78 17.93
CA ASP A 120 18.57 -2.30 18.99
C ASP A 120 18.10 -3.67 19.54
N MET A 121 17.67 -4.54 18.63
CA MET A 121 17.15 -5.87 18.98
C MET A 121 17.97 -6.98 18.31
N SER A 122 18.34 -7.97 19.13
CA SER A 122 19.12 -9.13 18.70
C SER A 122 18.26 -10.30 18.18
N LYS A 123 16.96 -10.31 18.46
CA LYS A 123 16.07 -11.41 18.11
C LYS A 123 14.77 -10.92 17.49
N ILE A 124 14.45 -11.46 16.31
CA ILE A 124 13.17 -11.29 15.63
C ILE A 124 12.35 -12.57 15.86
N GLU A 125 11.07 -12.45 16.14
CA GLU A 125 10.19 -13.61 16.33
C GLU A 125 9.60 -14.09 14.99
N THR A 126 8.98 -13.17 14.24
CA THR A 126 8.36 -13.45 12.96
C THR A 126 8.80 -12.44 11.90
N VAL A 127 8.91 -12.90 10.66
CA VAL A 127 9.25 -12.05 9.51
C VAL A 127 8.14 -12.18 8.49
N GLU A 128 7.34 -11.14 8.33
CA GLU A 128 6.30 -11.08 7.29
C GLU A 128 6.84 -10.33 6.07
N LEU A 129 6.83 -10.99 4.92
CA LEU A 129 7.18 -10.34 3.67
C LEU A 129 5.90 -9.80 3.03
N ILE A 130 5.82 -8.49 2.77
CA ILE A 130 4.63 -7.85 2.19
C ILE A 130 4.94 -7.32 0.79
N GLY A 131 4.12 -7.65 -0.21
CA GLY A 131 4.13 -7.03 -1.54
C GLY A 131 4.32 -8.01 -2.71
N GLY A 132 4.16 -7.51 -3.94
CA GLY A 132 4.15 -8.35 -5.14
C GLY A 132 5.48 -9.02 -5.48
N LEU A 133 6.59 -8.54 -4.92
CA LEU A 133 7.91 -9.14 -5.12
C LEU A 133 8.14 -10.43 -4.33
N ASN A 134 7.21 -10.79 -3.44
CA ASN A 134 7.12 -12.11 -2.80
C ASN A 134 6.93 -13.26 -3.80
N ARG A 135 6.86 -13.00 -5.10
CA ARG A 135 6.80 -14.03 -6.13
C ARG A 135 8.19 -14.43 -6.63
N VAL A 136 9.23 -13.65 -6.34
CA VAL A 136 10.60 -13.93 -6.79
C VAL A 136 11.30 -14.87 -5.80
N PRO A 137 11.61 -16.13 -6.16
CA PRO A 137 12.21 -17.09 -5.23
C PRO A 137 13.60 -16.68 -4.74
N ALA A 138 14.46 -16.20 -5.64
CA ALA A 138 15.81 -15.76 -5.29
C ALA A 138 15.83 -14.64 -4.24
N LEU A 139 14.84 -13.75 -4.28
CA LEU A 139 14.67 -12.68 -3.29
C LEU A 139 14.28 -13.24 -1.91
N LYS A 140 13.39 -14.23 -1.86
CA LYS A 140 13.00 -14.89 -0.61
C LYS A 140 14.19 -15.60 0.02
N CYS A 141 14.90 -16.41 -0.77
CA CYS A 141 16.07 -17.13 -0.29
C CYS A 141 17.11 -16.16 0.27
N HIS A 142 17.42 -15.09 -0.47
CA HIS A 142 18.43 -14.12 -0.03
C HIS A 142 18.05 -13.40 1.27
N VAL A 143 16.79 -12.96 1.42
CA VAL A 143 16.33 -12.31 2.66
C VAL A 143 16.27 -13.30 3.83
N GLN A 144 15.85 -14.54 3.57
CA GLN A 144 15.78 -15.59 4.58
C GLN A 144 17.17 -16.02 5.06
N GLU A 145 18.14 -16.15 4.15
CA GLU A 145 19.54 -16.44 4.48
C GLU A 145 20.15 -15.36 5.37
N PHE A 146 19.86 -14.09 5.10
CA PHE A 146 20.36 -12.98 5.91
C PHE A 146 19.74 -12.94 7.31
N LEU A 147 18.42 -13.13 7.42
CA LEU A 147 17.71 -13.04 8.70
C LEU A 147 17.85 -14.31 9.56
N GLY A 148 18.17 -15.45 8.96
CA GLY A 148 18.24 -16.76 9.63
C GLY A 148 16.88 -17.33 10.09
N ASN A 149 15.83 -16.52 10.06
CA ASN A 149 14.47 -16.88 10.43
C ASN A 149 13.61 -17.24 9.21
N PRO A 150 12.68 -18.21 9.33
CA PRO A 150 11.76 -18.53 8.25
C PRO A 150 10.86 -17.34 7.92
N LEU A 151 10.66 -17.09 6.61
CA LEU A 151 9.72 -16.08 6.15
C LEU A 151 8.27 -16.57 6.29
N SER A 152 7.43 -15.72 6.86
CA SER A 152 5.99 -15.90 6.96
C SER A 152 5.27 -15.21 5.81
N PHE A 153 4.13 -15.79 5.43
CA PHE A 153 3.25 -15.33 4.35
C PHE A 153 1.77 -15.40 4.76
N THR A 154 1.49 -15.33 6.07
CA THR A 154 0.13 -15.37 6.60
C THR A 154 -0.69 -14.16 6.17
N CYS A 155 -0.03 -13.03 5.92
CA CYS A 155 -0.67 -11.82 5.43
C CYS A 155 -0.96 -11.89 3.92
N ASN A 156 -2.20 -11.60 3.56
CA ASN A 156 -2.57 -11.29 2.19
C ASN A 156 -2.18 -9.84 1.88
N TRP A 157 -0.95 -9.66 1.43
CA TRP A 157 -0.36 -8.34 1.15
C TRP A 157 -1.15 -7.43 0.20
N ASP A 158 -2.02 -7.97 -0.66
CA ASP A 158 -2.88 -7.16 -1.55
C ASP A 158 -4.05 -6.49 -0.80
N LYS A 159 -4.47 -7.04 0.34
CA LYS A 159 -5.66 -6.59 1.08
C LYS A 159 -5.35 -6.13 2.50
N ASP A 160 -4.31 -6.68 3.10
CA ASP A 160 -4.02 -6.48 4.52
C ASP A 160 -3.52 -5.09 4.83
N VAL A 161 -2.89 -4.41 3.85
CA VAL A 161 -2.51 -3.00 3.99
C VAL A 161 -3.78 -2.15 4.18
N THR A 162 -4.75 -2.27 3.28
CA THR A 162 -6.03 -1.54 3.37
C THR A 162 -6.86 -1.97 4.58
N ARG A 163 -6.80 -3.26 4.96
CA ARG A 163 -7.48 -3.75 6.17
C ARG A 163 -6.88 -3.16 7.45
N GLY A 164 -5.59 -2.89 7.47
CA GLY A 164 -4.91 -2.23 8.59
C GLY A 164 -5.27 -0.75 8.73
N GLU A 165 -5.62 -0.09 7.63
CA GLU A 165 -6.07 1.31 7.64
C GLU A 165 -7.47 1.47 8.26
N THR A 166 -8.38 0.50 8.12
CA THR A 166 -9.75 0.63 8.67
C THR A 166 -9.77 0.84 10.20
N PRO A 167 -9.06 0.06 11.02
CA PRO A 167 -8.97 0.32 12.46
C PRO A 167 -8.32 1.67 12.78
N ALA A 168 -7.28 2.07 12.05
CA ALA A 168 -6.60 3.36 12.27
C ALA A 168 -7.57 4.55 12.04
N CYS A 169 -8.35 4.51 10.96
CA CYS A 169 -9.41 5.50 10.72
C CYS A 169 -10.55 5.43 11.74
N SER A 170 -10.82 4.24 12.29
CA SER A 170 -11.86 4.06 13.30
C SER A 170 -11.46 4.67 14.65
N VAL A 171 -10.17 4.63 15.02
CA VAL A 171 -9.66 5.32 16.22
C VAL A 171 -9.86 6.83 16.11
N LEU A 172 -9.76 7.39 14.91
CA LEU A 172 -10.02 8.82 14.65
C LEU A 172 -11.51 9.17 14.51
N SER A 173 -12.41 8.18 14.49
CA SER A 173 -13.82 8.39 14.26
C SER A 173 -14.55 8.81 15.53
N LEU A 174 -15.22 9.97 15.50
CA LEU A 174 -16.08 10.44 16.59
C LEU A 174 -17.39 9.64 16.73
N ILE A 175 -17.72 8.79 15.76
CA ILE A 175 -19.01 8.09 15.66
C ILE A 175 -18.88 6.62 16.03
N PHE A 176 -17.70 6.03 15.84
CA PHE A 176 -17.49 4.59 15.96
C PHE A 176 -16.39 4.30 16.98
N GLU A 177 -16.80 3.87 18.18
CA GLU A 177 -15.84 3.47 19.21
C GLU A 177 -15.26 2.09 18.90
N VAL A 178 -13.95 2.04 18.75
CA VAL A 178 -13.15 0.82 18.70
C VAL A 178 -12.38 0.67 20.02
N ARG A 179 -12.00 -0.57 20.33
CA ARG A 179 -11.16 -0.84 21.49
C ARG A 179 -9.84 -0.08 21.35
N GLU A 180 -9.45 0.63 22.41
CA GLU A 180 -8.18 1.36 22.47
C GLU A 180 -7.01 0.45 22.11
N PHE A 181 -6.23 0.89 21.14
CA PHE A 181 -5.03 0.22 20.68
C PHE A 181 -3.99 1.29 20.32
N ALA A 182 -3.00 1.45 21.19
CA ALA A 182 -2.01 2.52 21.03
C ALA A 182 -1.06 2.19 19.87
N VAL A 183 -0.89 3.11 18.93
CA VAL A 183 0.06 2.96 17.82
C VAL A 183 1.12 4.03 17.92
N THR A 184 2.39 3.63 17.92
CA THR A 184 3.53 4.54 17.90
C THR A 184 4.34 4.31 16.64
N ASP A 185 4.49 5.36 15.83
CA ASP A 185 5.22 5.34 14.57
C ASP A 185 6.58 6.07 14.69
N ILE A 186 7.41 6.01 13.64
CA ILE A 186 8.73 6.66 13.58
C ILE A 186 8.71 7.78 12.53
N VAL A 187 9.14 8.97 12.94
CA VAL A 187 9.40 10.07 12.00
C VAL A 187 10.81 9.94 11.44
N ASN A 188 10.90 9.68 10.14
CA ASN A 188 12.17 9.40 9.45
C ASN A 188 13.01 10.61 9.10
N PHE A 189 12.42 11.80 9.16
CA PHE A 189 13.10 13.04 8.79
C PHE A 189 12.90 14.06 9.89
N ALA A 190 14.01 14.52 10.47
CA ALA A 190 13.98 15.64 11.38
C ALA A 190 13.42 16.89 10.68
N ILE A 191 12.46 17.54 11.31
CA ILE A 191 11.91 18.80 10.82
C ILE A 191 12.74 19.93 11.42
N ASN A 192 13.47 20.64 10.56
CA ASN A 192 14.26 21.80 10.96
C ASN A 192 13.51 23.09 10.64
N THR A 193 13.30 23.91 11.66
CA THR A 193 12.70 25.24 11.54
C THR A 193 13.78 26.29 11.76
N ALA A 194 13.74 27.34 10.95
CA ALA A 194 14.63 28.49 11.07
C ALA A 194 13.82 29.78 10.93
N TRP A 195 13.96 30.68 11.90
CA TRP A 195 13.33 32.00 11.85
C TRP A 195 14.27 33.03 11.24
N GLN A 196 13.79 33.80 10.27
CA GLN A 196 14.49 34.96 9.73
C GLN A 196 14.05 36.23 10.46
N PRO A 197 14.98 37.01 11.05
CA PRO A 197 14.63 38.25 11.74
C PRO A 197 14.22 39.33 10.72
N ILE A 198 13.16 40.08 11.06
CA ILE A 198 12.52 41.08 10.18
C ILE A 198 13.24 42.44 10.23
N TYR A 199 14.13 42.68 11.20
CA TYR A 199 14.72 44.00 11.48
C TYR A 199 16.24 43.96 11.64
N GLY A 200 17.01 43.72 10.57
CA GLY A 200 18.44 44.08 10.46
C GLY A 200 19.43 43.45 11.46
N ASP A 201 18.99 42.82 12.54
CA ASP A 201 19.82 42.16 13.54
C ASP A 201 20.12 40.75 13.07
N SER A 202 21.39 40.54 12.71
CA SER A 202 21.93 39.26 12.26
C SER A 202 22.08 38.23 13.38
N SER A 203 21.72 38.57 14.63
CA SER A 203 21.94 37.73 15.82
C SER A 203 20.76 36.81 16.21
N THR A 204 19.63 36.83 15.51
CA THR A 204 18.40 36.14 15.97
C THR A 204 17.90 35.06 14.99
N THR A 205 18.79 34.32 14.34
CA THR A 205 18.40 33.05 13.70
C THR A 205 18.29 31.95 14.75
N LEU A 206 17.09 31.71 15.25
CA LEU A 206 16.76 30.50 16.02
C LEU A 206 16.59 29.34 15.04
N LYS A 207 17.44 28.32 15.19
CA LYS A 207 17.31 27.03 14.50
C LYS A 207 16.86 25.99 15.52
N THR A 208 15.70 25.39 15.30
CA THR A 208 15.13 24.34 16.14
C THR A 208 14.91 23.10 15.28
N SER A 209 15.47 21.97 15.74
CA SER A 209 15.29 20.66 15.10
C SER A 209 14.35 19.81 15.94
N ILE A 210 13.26 19.32 15.35
CA ILE A 210 12.48 18.23 15.92
C ILE A 210 13.21 16.94 15.56
N PRO A 211 13.78 16.20 16.52
CA PRO A 211 14.59 15.00 16.24
C PRO A 211 13.74 13.88 15.66
N GLU A 212 14.38 12.88 15.06
CA GLU A 212 13.76 11.58 14.79
C GLU A 212 13.24 11.01 16.11
N SER A 213 11.93 10.97 16.29
CA SER A 213 11.29 10.49 17.51
C SER A 213 10.19 9.50 17.19
N HIS A 214 9.94 8.61 18.15
CA HIS A 214 8.73 7.82 18.20
C HIS A 214 7.56 8.76 18.47
N VAL A 215 6.60 8.83 17.55
CA VAL A 215 5.41 9.68 17.67
C VAL A 215 4.21 8.77 17.87
N PRO A 216 3.49 8.87 19.00
CA PRO A 216 2.20 8.21 19.14
C PRO A 216 1.24 8.80 18.10
N LEU A 217 0.55 7.94 17.34
CA LEU A 217 -0.44 8.41 16.35
C LEU A 217 -1.56 9.21 17.03
N ASP A 218 -1.92 8.83 18.26
CA ASP A 218 -2.97 9.47 19.05
C ASP A 218 -2.56 10.88 19.55
N ASP A 219 -1.27 11.15 19.72
CA ASP A 219 -0.74 12.40 20.31
C ASP A 219 -0.64 13.57 19.32
N THR A 220 -0.87 13.33 18.03
CA THR A 220 -0.76 14.42 17.03
C THR A 220 -1.91 15.41 17.13
N GLN A 221 -3.08 14.99 17.62
CA GLN A 221 -4.24 15.87 17.76
C GLN A 221 -4.14 16.68 19.07
N ASP A 222 -3.83 16.03 20.19
CA ASP A 222 -3.82 16.65 21.52
C ASP A 222 -2.62 17.59 21.75
N ASN A 223 -1.42 17.25 21.24
CA ASN A 223 -0.25 18.14 21.38
C ASN A 223 -0.34 19.39 20.49
N LEU A 224 -1.04 19.32 19.36
CA LEU A 224 -1.34 20.48 18.53
C LEU A 224 -2.37 21.39 19.20
N GLU A 225 -3.38 20.83 19.86
CA GLU A 225 -4.36 21.65 20.57
C GLU A 225 -3.74 22.41 21.76
N GLY A 226 -2.80 21.81 22.50
CA GLY A 226 -2.13 22.43 23.66
C GLY A 226 -1.05 23.47 23.34
N ALA A 227 -0.23 23.26 22.31
CA ALA A 227 0.84 24.20 21.94
C ALA A 227 0.33 25.42 21.16
N PHE A 228 -0.77 25.26 20.41
CA PHE A 228 -1.35 26.31 19.58
C PHE A 228 -2.59 26.97 20.21
N THR A 229 -3.03 26.53 21.40
CA THR A 229 -4.16 27.13 22.14
C THR A 229 -4.08 28.66 22.29
N PRO A 230 -2.89 29.27 22.54
CA PRO A 230 -2.79 30.73 22.65
C PRO A 230 -2.95 31.47 21.31
N PHE A 231 -2.75 30.77 20.19
CA PHE A 231 -2.71 31.33 18.84
C PHE A 231 -3.96 31.00 18.01
N LEU A 232 -4.78 30.05 18.47
CA LEU A 232 -6.06 29.65 17.86
C LEU A 232 -7.19 30.53 18.42
N THR A 233 -7.32 31.76 17.94
CA THR A 233 -8.57 32.51 18.09
C THR A 233 -9.73 31.77 17.40
N ARG A 234 -10.96 31.96 17.88
CA ARG A 234 -12.16 31.32 17.31
C ARG A 234 -12.28 31.54 15.80
N GLU A 235 -11.86 32.70 15.30
CA GLU A 235 -11.86 32.99 13.87
C GLU A 235 -10.86 32.13 13.08
N VAL A 236 -9.63 31.96 13.59
CA VAL A 236 -8.60 31.13 12.94
C VAL A 236 -9.02 29.67 12.94
N LYS A 237 -9.61 29.18 14.04
CA LYS A 237 -10.16 27.82 14.11
C LYS A 237 -11.26 27.61 13.06
N GLN A 238 -12.17 28.58 12.90
CA GLN A 238 -13.23 28.48 11.90
C GLN A 238 -12.68 28.48 10.47
N GLN A 239 -11.68 29.34 10.18
CA GLN A 239 -11.03 29.37 8.87
C GLN A 239 -10.32 28.06 8.53
N LEU A 240 -9.67 27.43 9.51
CA LEU A 240 -9.02 26.13 9.32
C LEU A 240 -10.03 25.00 9.10
N LEU A 241 -11.15 25.02 9.83
CA LEU A 241 -12.24 24.06 9.63
C LEU A 241 -12.90 24.20 8.26
N ASP A 242 -13.13 25.43 7.81
CA ASP A 242 -13.69 25.71 6.49
C ASP A 242 -12.70 25.28 5.37
N ALA A 243 -11.40 25.51 5.56
CA ALA A 243 -10.35 25.07 4.63
C ALA A 243 -10.20 23.55 4.60
N LEU A 244 -10.32 22.87 5.76
CA LEU A 244 -10.33 21.41 5.86
C LEU A 244 -11.54 20.82 5.14
N SER A 245 -12.72 21.39 5.35
CA SER A 245 -13.96 20.97 4.68
C SER A 245 -13.85 21.14 3.15
N GLN A 246 -13.25 22.23 2.67
CA GLN A 246 -12.98 22.42 1.24
C GLN A 246 -11.94 21.43 0.69
N ALA A 247 -10.91 21.08 1.47
CA ALA A 247 -9.91 20.08 1.10
C ALA A 247 -10.51 18.67 1.05
N GLU A 248 -11.40 18.33 1.99
CA GLU A 248 -12.17 17.08 1.99
C GLU A 248 -13.11 17.02 0.78
N GLU A 249 -13.89 18.07 0.52
CA GLU A 249 -14.73 18.17 -0.69
C GLU A 249 -13.89 18.01 -1.96
N TRP A 250 -12.71 18.63 -2.02
CA TRP A 250 -11.78 18.47 -3.14
C TRP A 250 -11.30 17.02 -3.30
N LEU A 251 -10.96 16.32 -2.21
CA LEU A 251 -10.55 14.92 -2.22
C LEU A 251 -11.68 14.02 -2.77
N TYR A 252 -12.91 14.23 -2.28
CA TYR A 252 -14.08 13.45 -2.69
C TYR A 252 -14.58 13.77 -4.10
N CYS A 253 -14.35 14.99 -4.61
CA CYS A 253 -14.74 15.39 -5.96
C CYS A 253 -13.72 15.01 -7.05
N LYS A 254 -12.41 15.00 -6.75
CA LYS A 254 -11.36 14.85 -7.79
C LYS A 254 -10.78 13.44 -7.89
N GLU A 255 -10.64 12.68 -6.80
CA GLU A 255 -10.09 11.30 -6.88
C GLU A 255 -11.08 10.29 -7.47
N ARG A 256 -12.39 10.57 -7.45
CA ARG A 256 -13.39 9.75 -8.16
C ARG A 256 -13.37 9.94 -9.67
N MET A 257 -12.78 11.02 -10.19
CA MET A 257 -12.72 11.29 -11.63
C MET A 257 -11.67 10.42 -12.37
N LEU A 258 -10.71 9.80 -11.68
CA LEU A 258 -9.71 8.94 -12.33
C LEU A 258 -9.83 7.45 -12.01
N ALA A 259 -10.59 7.06 -10.97
CA ALA A 259 -10.66 5.64 -10.56
C ALA A 259 -12.01 4.92 -10.80
N SER A 260 -13.13 5.58 -11.17
CA SER A 260 -14.39 4.81 -11.27
C SER A 260 -15.43 5.22 -12.32
N ARG A 261 -15.17 6.19 -13.21
CA ARG A 261 -16.21 6.63 -14.16
C ARG A 261 -16.15 5.97 -15.55
N ASN A 262 -15.10 5.23 -15.89
CA ASN A 262 -14.94 4.61 -17.22
C ASN A 262 -15.16 3.09 -17.28
N THR A 263 -15.63 2.45 -16.21
CA THR A 263 -15.95 0.99 -16.26
C THR A 263 -17.34 0.62 -15.75
N TYR A 264 -18.02 1.49 -15.00
CA TYR A 264 -19.45 1.32 -14.70
C TYR A 264 -20.23 2.44 -15.38
N SER A 265 -20.55 2.19 -16.65
CA SER A 265 -21.47 3.02 -17.41
C SER A 265 -22.84 3.03 -16.70
N ALA A 266 -23.51 4.18 -16.71
CA ALA A 266 -24.87 4.41 -16.19
C ALA A 266 -25.95 3.44 -16.72
N LYS A 267 -25.59 2.49 -17.59
CA LYS A 267 -26.44 1.39 -18.07
C LYS A 267 -26.58 0.22 -17.08
N ASP A 268 -25.66 0.04 -16.13
CA ASP A 268 -25.65 -1.15 -15.24
C ASP A 268 -26.24 -0.92 -13.84
N GLN A 269 -26.50 0.32 -13.44
CA GLN A 269 -27.16 0.65 -12.16
C GLN A 269 -28.52 -0.03 -11.94
N PRO A 270 -29.47 -0.01 -12.91
CA PRO A 270 -30.75 -0.69 -12.72
C PRO A 270 -30.60 -2.22 -12.62
N ARG A 271 -29.59 -2.78 -13.28
CA ARG A 271 -29.31 -4.23 -13.28
C ARG A 271 -28.72 -4.70 -11.95
N ALA A 272 -27.83 -3.91 -11.36
CA ALA A 272 -27.27 -4.19 -10.02
C ALA A 272 -28.33 -4.08 -8.91
N GLY A 273 -29.23 -3.10 -8.98
CA GLY A 273 -30.37 -2.97 -8.05
C GLY A 273 -31.35 -4.14 -8.14
N GLN A 274 -31.62 -4.64 -9.36
CA GLN A 274 -32.45 -5.82 -9.55
C GLN A 274 -31.80 -7.10 -8.97
N GLN A 275 -30.51 -7.32 -9.24
CA GLN A 275 -29.76 -8.48 -8.72
C GLN A 275 -29.68 -8.48 -7.18
N LEU A 276 -29.51 -7.32 -6.56
CA LEU A 276 -29.49 -7.19 -5.10
C LEU A 276 -30.86 -7.54 -4.50
N ARG A 277 -31.97 -7.12 -5.13
CA ARG A 277 -33.33 -7.47 -4.69
C ARG A 277 -33.64 -8.96 -4.82
N GLU A 278 -33.22 -9.60 -5.91
CA GLU A 278 -33.34 -11.05 -6.08
C GLU A 278 -32.55 -11.81 -5.01
N MET A 279 -31.35 -11.33 -4.66
CA MET A 279 -30.52 -11.91 -3.61
C MET A 279 -31.15 -11.76 -2.22
N ILE A 280 -31.70 -10.58 -1.90
CA ILE A 280 -32.42 -10.31 -0.63
C ILE A 280 -33.68 -11.19 -0.54
N SER A 281 -34.45 -11.30 -1.61
CA SER A 281 -35.66 -12.14 -1.66
C SER A 281 -35.33 -13.64 -1.49
N SER A 282 -34.25 -14.11 -2.14
CA SER A 282 -33.75 -15.47 -1.96
C SER A 282 -33.30 -15.74 -0.52
N HIS A 283 -32.64 -14.77 0.12
CA HIS A 283 -32.26 -14.86 1.54
C HIS A 283 -33.47 -14.90 2.46
N MET A 284 -34.51 -14.09 2.19
CA MET A 284 -35.74 -14.11 2.99
C MET A 284 -36.49 -15.43 2.89
N GLN A 285 -36.61 -16.02 1.70
CA GLN A 285 -37.19 -17.36 1.52
C GLN A 285 -36.41 -18.42 2.30
N LYS A 286 -35.08 -18.36 2.25
CA LYS A 286 -34.21 -19.30 2.98
C LYS A 286 -34.29 -19.12 4.50
N ALA A 287 -34.44 -17.88 4.98
CA ALA A 287 -34.64 -17.58 6.40
C ALA A 287 -36.00 -18.07 6.92
N HIS A 288 -37.08 -17.95 6.12
CA HIS A 288 -38.41 -18.45 6.47
C HIS A 288 -38.54 -19.97 6.35
N GLY A 289 -37.65 -20.63 5.60
CA GLY A 289 -37.57 -22.09 5.48
C GLY A 289 -37.02 -22.82 6.71
N GLY A 290 -36.85 -22.14 7.85
CA GLY A 290 -36.44 -22.74 9.12
C GLY A 290 -34.96 -23.15 9.19
N ASN A 291 -34.12 -22.69 8.25
CA ASN A 291 -32.70 -23.03 8.25
C ASN A 291 -31.92 -22.13 9.24
N PRO A 292 -31.33 -22.69 10.32
CA PRO A 292 -30.76 -21.92 11.43
C PRO A 292 -29.55 -21.05 11.02
N MET A 293 -28.92 -21.34 9.88
CA MET A 293 -27.82 -20.53 9.34
C MET A 293 -28.26 -19.14 8.87
N TYR A 294 -29.53 -18.96 8.51
CA TYR A 294 -30.04 -17.71 7.92
C TYR A 294 -31.00 -16.95 8.84
N ALA A 295 -31.63 -17.63 9.80
CA ALA A 295 -32.65 -17.03 10.67
C ALA A 295 -32.08 -16.18 11.84
N GLN A 296 -30.78 -16.30 12.16
CA GLN A 296 -30.22 -15.68 13.38
C GLN A 296 -29.44 -14.36 13.18
N TYR A 297 -29.09 -13.96 11.95
CA TYR A 297 -28.06 -12.91 11.76
C TYR A 297 -28.58 -11.51 11.41
N ILE A 298 -29.83 -11.35 10.96
CA ILE A 298 -30.36 -10.05 10.55
C ILE A 298 -31.77 -9.89 11.08
N SER A 299 -32.01 -8.85 11.89
CA SER A 299 -33.35 -8.53 12.38
C SER A 299 -34.26 -8.09 11.22
N GLU A 300 -35.55 -8.45 11.27
CA GLU A 300 -36.54 -8.06 10.25
C GLU A 300 -36.55 -6.56 9.98
N LYS A 301 -36.29 -5.75 11.02
CA LYS A 301 -36.17 -4.29 10.92
C LYS A 301 -35.05 -3.86 9.96
N HIS A 302 -33.88 -4.48 10.03
CA HIS A 302 -32.75 -4.16 9.15
C HIS A 302 -33.00 -4.61 7.70
N ILE A 303 -33.72 -5.72 7.52
CA ILE A 303 -34.15 -6.20 6.21
C ILE A 303 -35.10 -5.17 5.56
N GLN A 304 -36.10 -4.70 6.31
CA GLN A 304 -37.06 -3.71 5.82
C GLN A 304 -36.39 -2.40 5.44
N THR A 305 -35.45 -1.91 6.25
CA THR A 305 -34.66 -0.70 5.94
C THR A 305 -33.81 -0.87 4.68
N ALA A 306 -33.25 -2.06 4.43
CA ALA A 306 -32.47 -2.32 3.22
C ALA A 306 -33.35 -2.29 1.95
N ILE A 307 -34.57 -2.83 2.03
CA ILE A 307 -35.55 -2.81 0.92
C ILE A 307 -35.96 -1.36 0.60
N GLU A 308 -36.29 -0.56 1.62
CA GLU A 308 -36.69 0.84 1.47
C GLU A 308 -35.57 1.68 0.83
N LYS A 309 -34.32 1.49 1.27
CA LYS A 309 -33.16 2.16 0.67
C LYS A 309 -32.90 1.74 -0.78
N CYS A 310 -33.13 0.47 -1.12
CA CYS A 310 -33.03 0.00 -2.50
C CYS A 310 -34.13 0.59 -3.39
N ALA A 311 -35.35 0.77 -2.87
CA ALA A 311 -36.45 1.40 -3.61
C ALA A 311 -36.24 2.91 -3.82
N ALA A 312 -35.58 3.59 -2.87
CA ALA A 312 -35.24 5.01 -3.00
C ALA A 312 -34.10 5.27 -4.01
N ALA A 313 -33.21 4.30 -4.24
CA ALA A 313 -32.07 4.42 -5.16
C ALA A 313 -32.46 4.40 -6.67
N GLU A 314 -33.72 4.14 -7.00
CA GLU A 314 -34.24 4.18 -8.38
C GLU A 314 -34.93 5.51 -8.76
N LYS A 315 -35.10 6.44 -7.81
CA LYS A 315 -35.61 7.80 -8.06
C LYS A 315 -34.46 8.80 -8.20
#